data_AF-A0A524FI81-F1
#
_entry.id   AF-A0A524FI81-F1
#
_cell.length_a   1.000
_cell.length_b   1.000
_cell.length_c   1.000
_cell.angle_alpha   90.00
_cell.angle_beta   90.00
_cell.angle_gamma   90.00
#
_symmetry.space_group_name_H-M   'P 1'
#
loop_
_entity.id
_entity.type
_entity.pdbx_description
1 polymer ?
#
loop_
_entity_poly.entity_id
_entity_poly.type
_entity_poly.pdbx_seq_one_letter_code
_entity_poly.pdbx_strand_id
1 'polypeptide(L)'
;MSIKYSEQDDTTLVYRFLDLHFPLLLNNGFFLNWEYTCDLCSKAYLNQNIISSEHYIKGMENLIFITLPKFNKIYENWIRQKYQMSSDNLIAKFGITQYSKKSHKVSEGYIAKPYPIDFDELIEPFIFGLQQYIAEKDREEHSNIRYGGTHPILTLIDIYSHRAKYQWSGIIYKITQIKDIGMNPIDDGLIQIGFTTERFSSRWFWYQVDAFENNKELEIYQLMRDFENIASENLKKLTRLSKDGIGFIGKNGVFTWEILEICWSDSKLRTREIDWIKKFKEEFKNRIGNIDTGGKGGSKIIIPPILLIPLIARGFWSPKIAEILGIEYGIICSKDVVLKRINEYWVSIDNARILFLKPILEILMSQGYSATYLSENGFPHESSHGVANLSNIFWNTDFQTKRLELIKEHLIRLFKKGYEVYEMDFELKGVPWETVRKEYIPQWCGSNKDARIIIVKPIIAEMLSEGRSLREIAIYLKQDSIDRLRKQISLFWGFKGGLCLWGGILNFLEYIKFKRLTPIEVYNISYEDIKEDLMKLDYLKFLSEYKKNPNMSLSMFRSLFPDQSQSNYYYWMQKAKKKI
;
A
#
# COMPACT_ATOMS: atom_id res chain seq x y z
N MET A 1 -8.27 -47.79 -34.91
CA MET A 1 -9.25 -47.77 -36.01
C MET A 1 -9.81 -46.36 -36.12
N SER A 2 -9.73 -45.71 -37.28
CA SER A 2 -10.37 -44.41 -37.48
C SER A 2 -11.85 -44.61 -37.77
N ILE A 3 -12.72 -44.13 -36.88
CA ILE A 3 -14.16 -44.13 -37.11
C ILE A 3 -14.45 -43.11 -38.23
N LYS A 4 -15.10 -43.54 -39.31
CA LYS A 4 -15.56 -42.62 -40.37
C LYS A 4 -16.90 -42.01 -39.93
N TYR A 5 -16.95 -40.69 -39.96
CA TYR A 5 -18.02 -39.88 -39.38
C TYR A 5 -18.84 -39.19 -40.48
N SER A 6 -20.15 -39.42 -40.56
CA SER A 6 -21.05 -38.64 -41.43
C SER A 6 -21.41 -37.30 -40.78
N GLU A 7 -21.40 -36.21 -41.56
CA GLU A 7 -21.27 -34.84 -41.04
C GLU A 7 -22.56 -34.19 -40.48
N GLN A 8 -23.62 -34.96 -40.18
CA GLN A 8 -24.92 -34.36 -39.78
C GLN A 8 -25.64 -35.00 -38.58
N ASP A 9 -25.06 -35.97 -37.88
CA ASP A 9 -25.67 -36.59 -36.68
C ASP A 9 -25.04 -36.04 -35.39
N ASP A 10 -25.87 -35.60 -34.42
CA ASP A 10 -25.47 -35.17 -33.08
C ASP A 10 -24.46 -36.14 -32.42
N THR A 11 -24.65 -37.44 -32.65
CA THR A 11 -23.80 -38.51 -32.11
C THR A 11 -22.36 -38.39 -32.60
N THR A 12 -22.19 -38.08 -33.88
CA THR A 12 -20.89 -37.93 -34.53
C THR A 12 -20.12 -36.73 -33.99
N LEU A 13 -20.82 -35.61 -33.74
CA LEU A 13 -20.21 -34.40 -33.19
C LEU A 13 -19.71 -34.60 -31.77
N VAL A 14 -20.49 -35.30 -30.93
CA VAL A 14 -20.07 -35.69 -29.57
C VAL A 14 -18.82 -36.57 -29.64
N TYR A 15 -18.77 -37.57 -30.50
CA TYR A 15 -17.61 -38.45 -30.60
C TYR A 15 -16.33 -37.71 -30.98
N ARG A 16 -16.40 -36.76 -31.93
CA ARG A 16 -15.25 -35.92 -32.30
C ARG A 16 -14.80 -35.03 -31.14
N PHE A 17 -15.75 -34.47 -30.39
CA PHE A 17 -15.45 -33.68 -29.19
C PHE A 17 -14.75 -34.52 -28.12
N LEU A 18 -15.27 -35.72 -27.85
CA LEU A 18 -14.67 -36.70 -26.95
C LEU A 18 -13.26 -37.10 -27.41
N ASP A 19 -13.08 -37.35 -28.71
CA ASP A 19 -11.78 -37.71 -29.29
C ASP A 19 -10.71 -36.64 -29.07
N LEU A 20 -11.09 -35.36 -29.13
CA LEU A 20 -10.17 -34.22 -28.98
C LEU A 20 -9.84 -33.93 -27.50
N HIS A 21 -10.85 -33.90 -26.64
CA HIS A 21 -10.70 -33.36 -25.29
C HIS A 21 -10.44 -34.43 -24.22
N PHE A 22 -10.94 -35.65 -24.42
CA PHE A 22 -10.82 -36.70 -23.42
C PHE A 22 -9.36 -37.11 -23.12
N PRO A 23 -8.43 -37.21 -24.10
CA PRO A 23 -7.04 -37.55 -23.79
C PRO A 23 -6.34 -36.53 -22.89
N LEU A 24 -6.65 -35.24 -23.07
CA LEU A 24 -6.11 -34.15 -22.25
C LEU A 24 -6.62 -34.22 -20.80
N LEU A 25 -7.90 -34.56 -20.61
CA LEU A 25 -8.50 -34.67 -19.29
C LEU A 25 -8.04 -35.94 -18.57
N LEU A 26 -7.92 -37.04 -19.31
CA LEU A 26 -7.40 -38.30 -18.81
C LEU A 26 -5.96 -38.14 -18.27
N ASN A 27 -5.10 -37.39 -18.99
CA ASN A 27 -3.75 -37.06 -18.53
C ASN A 27 -3.73 -36.23 -17.23
N ASN A 28 -4.81 -35.52 -16.91
CA ASN A 28 -4.96 -34.72 -15.70
C ASN A 28 -5.76 -35.44 -14.60
N GLY A 29 -6.11 -36.71 -14.78
CA GLY A 29 -6.86 -37.50 -13.78
C GLY A 29 -8.35 -37.14 -13.67
N PHE A 30 -8.92 -36.47 -14.68
CA PHE A 30 -10.33 -36.07 -14.72
C PHE A 30 -11.08 -36.75 -15.87
N PHE A 31 -12.38 -37.01 -15.69
CA PHE A 31 -13.25 -37.42 -16.81
C PHE A 31 -14.16 -36.30 -17.27
N LEU A 32 -14.42 -36.29 -18.57
CA LEU A 32 -15.35 -35.38 -19.21
C LEU A 32 -16.79 -35.79 -18.89
N ASN A 33 -17.52 -34.98 -18.12
CA ASN A 33 -18.94 -35.17 -17.88
C ASN A 33 -19.79 -34.21 -18.74
N TRP A 34 -21.10 -34.46 -18.79
CA TRP A 34 -22.02 -33.65 -19.58
C TRP A 34 -22.00 -32.17 -19.18
N GLU A 35 -21.98 -31.86 -17.88
CA GLU A 35 -21.98 -30.48 -17.39
C GLU A 35 -20.72 -29.70 -17.82
N TYR A 36 -19.55 -30.34 -17.73
CA TYR A 36 -18.29 -29.75 -18.14
C TYR A 36 -18.20 -29.60 -19.67
N THR A 37 -18.80 -30.53 -20.42
CA THR A 37 -18.95 -30.43 -21.87
C THR A 37 -19.80 -29.22 -22.23
N CYS A 38 -20.96 -29.04 -21.59
CA CYS A 38 -21.82 -27.87 -21.81
C CYS A 38 -21.13 -26.55 -21.44
N ASP A 39 -20.34 -26.51 -20.36
CA ASP A 39 -19.57 -25.32 -19.96
C ASP A 39 -18.48 -24.96 -20.98
N LEU A 40 -17.70 -25.93 -21.44
CA LEU A 40 -16.69 -25.72 -22.48
C LEU A 40 -17.32 -25.28 -23.81
N CYS A 41 -18.40 -25.93 -24.23
CA CYS A 41 -19.12 -25.58 -25.46
C CYS A 41 -19.72 -24.17 -25.35
N SER A 42 -20.30 -23.81 -24.20
CA SER A 42 -20.84 -22.47 -23.96
C SER A 42 -19.75 -21.40 -23.94
N LYS A 43 -18.59 -21.67 -23.34
CA LYS A 43 -17.43 -20.76 -23.35
C LYS A 43 -16.82 -20.60 -24.74
N ALA A 44 -16.74 -21.69 -25.52
CA ALA A 44 -16.31 -21.64 -26.91
C ALA A 44 -17.33 -20.88 -27.78
N TYR A 45 -18.62 -21.10 -27.53
CA TYR A 45 -19.74 -20.41 -28.17
C TYR A 45 -19.90 -18.95 -27.70
N LEU A 46 -19.37 -18.51 -26.58
CA LEU A 46 -19.34 -17.07 -26.26
C LEU A 46 -18.15 -16.36 -26.94
N ASN A 47 -17.18 -17.14 -27.43
CA ASN A 47 -15.99 -16.69 -28.13
C ASN A 47 -16.07 -16.92 -29.66
N GLN A 48 -17.29 -16.94 -30.23
CA GLN A 48 -17.63 -17.22 -31.65
C GLN A 48 -16.75 -16.48 -32.66
N ASN A 49 -16.30 -15.27 -32.31
CA ASN A 49 -15.49 -14.41 -33.17
C ASN A 49 -14.04 -14.90 -33.36
N ILE A 50 -13.62 -15.97 -32.67
CA ILE A 50 -12.26 -16.53 -32.72
C ILE A 50 -12.23 -17.87 -33.48
N ILE A 51 -13.35 -18.57 -33.57
CA ILE A 51 -13.43 -19.90 -34.23
C ILE A 51 -14.15 -19.73 -35.57
N SER A 52 -13.39 -19.79 -36.66
CA SER A 52 -13.83 -19.33 -37.98
C SER A 52 -14.71 -20.32 -38.77
N SER A 53 -15.10 -21.46 -38.21
CA SER A 53 -15.95 -22.42 -38.92
C SER A 53 -17.35 -22.48 -38.33
N GLU A 54 -18.31 -22.05 -39.13
CA GLU A 54 -19.75 -22.12 -38.85
C GLU A 54 -20.18 -23.55 -38.48
N HIS A 55 -19.52 -24.56 -39.06
CA HIS A 55 -19.68 -25.97 -38.69
C HIS A 55 -19.28 -26.30 -37.25
N TYR A 56 -18.20 -25.71 -36.73
CA TYR A 56 -17.78 -25.93 -35.34
C TYR A 56 -18.71 -25.21 -34.37
N ILE A 57 -19.16 -24.00 -34.71
CA ILE A 57 -20.13 -23.24 -33.91
C ILE A 57 -21.46 -24.00 -33.81
N LYS A 58 -22.01 -24.45 -34.95
CA LYS A 58 -23.26 -25.22 -35.00
C LYS A 58 -23.14 -26.58 -34.31
N GLY A 59 -21.96 -27.20 -34.38
CA GLY A 59 -21.65 -28.41 -33.63
C GLY A 59 -21.63 -28.19 -32.11
N MET A 60 -21.07 -27.06 -31.65
CA MET A 60 -21.06 -26.67 -30.24
C MET A 60 -22.47 -26.31 -29.74
N GLU A 61 -23.28 -25.63 -30.54
CA GLU A 61 -24.70 -25.38 -30.24
C GLU A 61 -25.46 -26.70 -30.05
N ASN A 62 -25.34 -27.65 -30.97
CA ASN A 62 -26.00 -28.95 -30.85
C ASN A 62 -25.54 -29.73 -29.61
N LEU A 63 -24.26 -29.61 -29.23
CA LEU A 63 -23.72 -30.20 -28.00
C LEU A 63 -24.25 -29.54 -26.73
N ILE A 64 -24.55 -28.24 -26.74
CA ILE A 64 -25.16 -27.53 -25.60
C ILE A 64 -26.59 -28.04 -25.36
N PHE A 65 -27.32 -28.37 -26.42
CA PHE A 65 -28.72 -28.81 -26.33
C PHE A 65 -28.91 -30.32 -26.19
N ILE A 66 -27.84 -31.12 -26.18
CA ILE A 66 -27.97 -32.57 -25.98
C ILE A 66 -28.38 -32.86 -24.53
N THR A 67 -29.35 -33.74 -24.31
CA THR A 67 -29.80 -34.07 -22.95
C THR A 67 -28.78 -34.99 -22.26
N LEU A 68 -28.65 -34.85 -20.94
CA LEU A 68 -27.77 -35.70 -20.11
C LEU A 68 -27.94 -37.21 -20.38
N PRO A 69 -29.16 -37.78 -20.47
CA PRO A 69 -29.32 -39.21 -20.77
C PRO A 69 -28.81 -39.59 -22.17
N LYS A 70 -29.02 -38.73 -23.17
CA LYS A 70 -28.55 -38.96 -24.54
C LYS A 70 -27.02 -38.86 -24.60
N PHE A 71 -26.42 -37.87 -23.92
CA PHE A 71 -24.97 -37.75 -23.81
C PHE A 71 -24.33 -38.96 -23.12
N ASN A 72 -24.85 -39.41 -21.98
CA ASN A 72 -24.30 -40.54 -21.26
C ASN A 72 -24.32 -41.83 -22.09
N LYS A 73 -25.41 -42.07 -22.84
CA LYS A 73 -25.51 -43.21 -23.77
C LYS A 73 -24.47 -43.14 -24.89
N ILE A 74 -24.27 -41.95 -25.46
CA ILE A 74 -23.28 -41.69 -26.51
C ILE A 74 -21.86 -41.86 -25.96
N TYR A 75 -21.56 -41.28 -24.80
CA TYR A 75 -20.27 -41.39 -24.13
C TYR A 75 -19.92 -42.85 -23.78
N GLU A 76 -20.86 -43.61 -23.21
CA GLU A 76 -20.67 -45.05 -22.94
C GLU A 76 -20.35 -45.85 -24.20
N ASN A 77 -21.09 -45.60 -25.29
CA ASN A 77 -20.83 -46.26 -26.55
C ASN A 77 -19.46 -45.88 -27.13
N TRP A 78 -19.06 -44.62 -27.02
CA TRP A 78 -17.75 -44.14 -27.45
C TRP A 78 -16.61 -44.79 -26.65
N ILE A 79 -16.73 -44.84 -25.31
CA ILE A 79 -15.75 -45.50 -24.44
C ILE A 79 -15.60 -46.98 -24.80
N ARG A 80 -16.71 -47.70 -24.98
CA ARG A 80 -16.70 -49.11 -25.39
C ARG A 80 -16.04 -49.30 -26.74
N GLN A 81 -16.30 -48.41 -27.70
CA GLN A 81 -15.70 -48.51 -29.03
C GLN A 81 -14.19 -48.19 -29.01
N LYS A 82 -13.77 -47.18 -28.26
CA LYS A 82 -12.39 -46.68 -28.28
C LYS A 82 -11.45 -47.45 -27.35
N TYR A 83 -11.94 -47.85 -26.18
CA TYR A 83 -11.14 -48.47 -25.13
C TYR A 83 -11.53 -49.91 -24.83
N GLN A 84 -12.55 -50.45 -25.49
CA GLN A 84 -13.02 -51.84 -25.34
C GLN A 84 -13.40 -52.21 -23.89
N MET A 85 -13.92 -51.24 -23.13
CA MET A 85 -14.37 -51.41 -21.74
C MET A 85 -15.54 -50.48 -21.41
N SER A 86 -16.19 -50.65 -20.26
CA SER A 86 -17.19 -49.69 -19.74
C SER A 86 -16.51 -48.43 -19.17
N SER A 87 -17.25 -47.33 -19.01
CA SER A 87 -16.67 -46.13 -18.38
C SER A 87 -16.27 -46.36 -16.93
N ASP A 88 -17.03 -47.15 -16.16
CA ASP A 88 -16.68 -47.50 -14.77
C ASP A 88 -15.33 -48.23 -14.68
N ASN A 89 -15.08 -49.17 -15.59
CA ASN A 89 -13.80 -49.90 -15.65
C ASN A 89 -12.66 -48.98 -16.09
N LEU A 90 -12.94 -48.02 -16.98
CA LEU A 90 -11.95 -47.02 -17.42
C LEU A 90 -11.59 -46.06 -16.28
N ILE A 91 -12.59 -45.59 -15.53
CA ILE A 91 -12.44 -44.74 -14.34
C ILE A 91 -11.58 -45.47 -13.29
N ALA A 92 -11.90 -46.73 -13.00
CA ALA A 92 -11.13 -47.55 -12.06
C ALA A 92 -9.68 -47.80 -12.55
N LYS A 93 -9.48 -48.10 -13.83
CA LYS A 93 -8.16 -48.39 -14.41
C LYS A 93 -7.21 -47.20 -14.36
N PHE A 94 -7.71 -45.99 -14.58
CA PHE A 94 -6.89 -44.77 -14.62
C PHE A 94 -6.98 -43.94 -13.33
N GLY A 95 -7.63 -44.45 -12.27
CA GLY A 95 -7.78 -43.75 -11.00
C GLY A 95 -8.46 -42.39 -11.13
N ILE A 96 -9.39 -42.27 -12.08
CA ILE A 96 -9.99 -40.99 -12.46
C ILE A 96 -11.04 -40.61 -11.45
N THR A 97 -11.08 -39.35 -11.03
CA THR A 97 -12.20 -38.84 -10.22
C THR A 97 -13.23 -38.16 -11.11
N GLN A 98 -14.51 -38.35 -10.78
CA GLN A 98 -15.56 -37.52 -11.36
C GLN A 98 -15.21 -36.08 -11.09
N TYR A 99 -15.22 -35.26 -12.15
CA TYR A 99 -15.19 -33.82 -12.00
C TYR A 99 -16.47 -33.43 -11.26
N SER A 100 -16.45 -33.55 -9.93
CA SER A 100 -17.44 -32.96 -9.06
C SER A 100 -17.21 -31.47 -9.17
N LYS A 101 -18.25 -30.73 -9.47
CA LYS A 101 -18.25 -29.28 -9.55
C LYS A 101 -18.00 -28.70 -8.15
N LYS A 102 -16.80 -28.89 -7.59
CA LYS A 102 -16.24 -27.96 -6.60
C LYS A 102 -15.63 -26.79 -7.34
N SER A 103 -16.43 -26.16 -8.19
CA SER A 103 -16.13 -24.84 -8.73
C SER A 103 -17.43 -24.08 -8.75
N HIS A 104 -17.56 -23.30 -7.67
CA HIS A 104 -18.24 -22.03 -7.58
C HIS A 104 -19.60 -21.95 -8.28
N LYS A 105 -20.63 -21.88 -7.43
CA LYS A 105 -21.71 -20.91 -7.59
C LYS A 105 -21.26 -19.77 -8.51
N VAL A 106 -21.64 -19.81 -9.79
CA VAL A 106 -21.55 -18.68 -10.73
C VAL A 106 -22.90 -18.52 -11.44
N SER A 107 -23.85 -19.44 -11.19
CA SER A 107 -25.19 -19.46 -11.77
C SER A 107 -26.32 -19.12 -10.79
N GLU A 108 -26.01 -18.80 -9.53
CA GLU A 108 -26.96 -18.13 -8.62
C GLU A 108 -26.51 -16.67 -8.53
N GLY A 109 -27.38 -15.71 -8.85
CA GLY A 109 -27.04 -14.30 -9.07
C GLY A 109 -25.95 -13.72 -8.16
N TYR A 110 -24.78 -13.45 -8.73
CA TYR A 110 -23.69 -12.77 -8.03
C TYR A 110 -23.88 -11.25 -8.07
N ILE A 111 -24.86 -10.75 -7.31
CA ILE A 111 -24.57 -9.55 -6.52
C ILE A 111 -23.60 -10.05 -5.44
N ALA A 112 -22.33 -10.21 -5.79
CA ALA A 112 -21.32 -10.60 -4.83
C ALA A 112 -21.33 -9.55 -3.74
N LYS A 113 -21.80 -9.91 -2.53
CA LYS A 113 -21.56 -9.05 -1.38
C LYS A 113 -20.05 -8.77 -1.34
N PRO A 114 -19.64 -7.52 -1.09
CA PRO A 114 -18.23 -7.17 -1.09
C PRO A 114 -17.44 -8.16 -0.23
N TYR A 115 -16.24 -8.52 -0.68
CA TYR A 115 -15.40 -9.45 0.05
C TYR A 115 -15.17 -8.94 1.48
N PRO A 116 -15.17 -9.82 2.49
CA PRO A 116 -14.86 -9.42 3.86
C PRO A 116 -13.48 -8.76 3.91
N ILE A 117 -13.37 -7.70 4.71
CA ILE A 117 -12.14 -6.93 4.86
C ILE A 117 -11.22 -7.65 5.83
N ASP A 118 -10.01 -7.98 5.39
CA ASP A 118 -8.94 -8.42 6.27
C ASP A 118 -8.15 -7.19 6.76
N PHE A 119 -8.43 -6.76 7.98
CA PHE A 119 -7.74 -5.60 8.55
C PHE A 119 -6.31 -5.90 8.94
N ASP A 120 -5.97 -7.15 9.25
CA ASP A 120 -4.64 -7.47 9.78
C ASP A 120 -3.59 -7.37 8.67
N GLU A 121 -3.89 -7.90 7.48
CA GLU A 121 -3.06 -7.72 6.27
C GLU A 121 -2.90 -6.23 5.88
N LEU A 122 -3.96 -5.42 6.08
CA LEU A 122 -3.92 -4.00 5.75
C LEU A 122 -3.06 -3.19 6.73
N ILE A 123 -3.02 -3.58 8.00
CA ILE A 123 -2.33 -2.83 9.07
C ILE A 123 -0.85 -3.24 9.17
N GLU A 124 -0.51 -4.50 8.87
CA GLU A 124 0.83 -5.07 9.03
C GLU A 124 1.96 -4.20 8.41
N PRO A 125 1.84 -3.68 7.17
CA PRO A 125 2.87 -2.84 6.58
C PRO A 125 3.14 -1.55 7.37
N PHE A 126 2.12 -0.98 8.00
CA PHE A 126 2.24 0.23 8.83
C PHE A 126 2.92 -0.08 10.16
N ILE A 127 2.59 -1.23 10.77
CA ILE A 127 3.26 -1.71 11.98
C ILE A 127 4.73 -1.95 11.70
N PHE A 128 5.06 -2.65 10.61
CA PHE A 128 6.44 -2.96 10.24
C PHE A 128 7.25 -1.69 9.92
N GLY A 129 6.71 -0.79 9.10
CA GLY A 129 7.37 0.47 8.76
C GLY A 129 7.63 1.36 9.98
N LEU A 130 6.70 1.38 10.95
CA LEU A 130 6.91 2.14 12.18
C LEU A 130 7.84 1.43 13.16
N GLN A 131 7.80 0.11 13.28
CA GLN A 131 8.79 -0.65 14.05
C GLN A 131 10.20 -0.37 13.55
N GLN A 132 10.40 -0.31 12.23
CA GLN A 132 11.67 0.07 11.63
C GLN A 132 12.03 1.52 11.97
N TYR A 133 11.11 2.47 11.80
CA TYR A 133 11.35 3.88 12.14
C TYR A 133 11.69 4.08 13.62
N ILE A 134 10.93 3.46 14.54
CA ILE A 134 11.21 3.50 15.98
C ILE A 134 12.57 2.86 16.25
N ALA A 135 12.87 1.70 15.66
CA ALA A 135 14.16 1.03 15.82
C ALA A 135 15.34 1.82 15.22
N GLU A 136 15.11 2.66 14.21
CA GLU A 136 16.11 3.57 13.65
C GLU A 136 16.32 4.78 14.58
N LYS A 137 15.23 5.39 15.07
CA LYS A 137 15.30 6.53 16.00
C LYS A 137 15.80 6.16 17.39
N ASP A 138 15.50 4.95 17.84
CA ASP A 138 15.99 4.41 19.11
C ASP A 138 17.47 4.04 19.07
N ARG A 139 18.13 4.04 17.90
CA ARG A 139 19.59 3.86 17.78
C ARG A 139 20.38 5.16 17.94
N GLU A 140 19.74 6.34 17.87
CA GLU A 140 20.42 7.64 17.86
C GLU A 140 20.70 8.19 19.29
N GLU A 141 20.92 7.36 20.30
CA GLU A 141 21.09 7.83 21.69
C GLU A 141 22.46 8.41 21.99
N HIS A 142 22.46 9.51 22.76
CA HIS A 142 23.69 10.18 23.17
C HIS A 142 23.84 10.20 24.70
N SER A 143 24.73 9.35 25.21
CA SER A 143 25.09 9.26 26.64
C SER A 143 26.48 9.84 26.90
N ASN A 144 26.68 10.38 28.10
CA ASN A 144 27.91 11.03 28.53
C ASN A 144 29.05 10.01 28.78
N ILE A 145 30.16 10.13 28.05
CA ILE A 145 31.33 9.23 28.16
C ILE A 145 31.93 9.18 29.57
N ARG A 146 31.86 10.28 30.33
CA ARG A 146 32.33 10.35 31.73
C ARG A 146 31.66 9.29 32.62
N TYR A 147 30.43 8.96 32.28
CA TYR A 147 29.60 8.01 33.02
C TYR A 147 29.46 6.69 32.26
N GLY A 148 30.39 6.34 31.37
CA GLY A 148 30.37 5.09 30.59
C GLY A 148 29.44 5.12 29.37
N GLY A 149 29.09 6.31 28.88
CA GLY A 149 28.36 6.50 27.61
C GLY A 149 29.26 6.46 26.37
N THR A 150 28.66 6.68 25.20
CA THR A 150 29.34 6.56 23.88
C THR A 150 29.78 7.91 23.28
N HIS A 151 29.39 9.04 23.85
CA HIS A 151 29.62 10.36 23.24
C HIS A 151 30.38 11.36 24.15
N PRO A 152 31.23 12.24 23.56
CA PRO A 152 31.89 13.31 24.30
C PRO A 152 30.91 14.33 24.90
N ILE A 153 31.28 14.91 26.04
CA ILE A 153 30.42 15.84 26.79
C ILE A 153 30.06 17.10 26.00
N LEU A 154 30.99 17.63 25.20
CA LEU A 154 30.76 18.81 24.36
C LEU A 154 29.69 18.54 23.29
N THR A 155 29.67 17.34 22.70
CA THR A 155 28.65 16.93 21.74
C THR A 155 27.28 16.87 22.41
N LEU A 156 27.23 16.31 23.62
CA LEU A 156 25.98 16.20 24.38
C LEU A 156 25.42 17.59 24.76
N ILE A 157 26.29 18.53 25.17
CA ILE A 157 25.91 19.92 25.44
C ILE A 157 25.39 20.63 24.17
N ASP A 158 26.04 20.42 23.02
CA ASP A 158 25.59 20.98 21.74
C ASP A 158 24.19 20.50 21.39
N ILE A 159 23.95 19.20 21.49
CA ILE A 159 22.65 18.59 21.18
C ILE A 159 21.56 19.14 22.12
N TYR A 160 21.83 19.18 23.43
CA TYR A 160 20.90 19.74 24.41
C TYR A 160 20.57 21.22 24.11
N SER A 161 21.59 22.02 23.82
CA SER A 161 21.44 23.47 23.62
C SER A 161 20.66 23.80 22.35
N HIS A 162 20.66 22.92 21.36
CA HIS A 162 19.97 23.11 20.07
C HIS A 162 18.78 22.17 19.89
N ARG A 163 17.90 22.09 20.89
CA ARG A 163 16.69 21.22 20.85
C ARG A 163 15.86 21.36 19.58
N ALA A 164 15.67 22.56 19.04
CA ALA A 164 14.88 22.76 17.82
C ALA A 164 15.53 22.12 16.58
N LYS A 165 16.88 22.11 16.52
CA LYS A 165 17.65 21.49 15.44
C LYS A 165 17.62 19.97 15.54
N TYR A 166 17.84 19.47 16.75
CA TYR A 166 18.01 18.04 16.96
C TYR A 166 16.68 17.32 17.16
N GLN A 167 15.70 17.88 17.87
CA GLN A 167 14.36 17.31 18.15
C GLN A 167 14.33 16.14 19.14
N TRP A 168 15.21 16.15 20.15
CA TRP A 168 15.18 15.16 21.23
C TRP A 168 13.95 15.30 22.15
N SER A 169 13.50 14.19 22.74
CA SER A 169 12.26 14.14 23.53
C SER A 169 12.48 14.48 25.00
N GLY A 170 13.62 14.08 25.59
CA GLY A 170 13.99 14.50 26.94
C GLY A 170 15.44 14.20 27.31
N ILE A 171 15.75 14.47 28.57
CA ILE A 171 17.07 14.23 29.15
C ILE A 171 16.99 13.43 30.46
N ILE A 172 18.02 12.65 30.73
CA ILE A 172 18.35 12.14 32.07
C ILE A 172 19.39 13.08 32.68
N TYR A 173 19.15 13.53 33.89
CA TYR A 173 20.02 14.44 34.62
C TYR A 173 20.43 13.86 35.97
N LYS A 174 21.53 14.39 36.50
CA LYS A 174 22.04 14.15 37.84
C LYS A 174 22.17 15.48 38.57
N ILE A 175 21.70 15.54 39.80
CA ILE A 175 21.93 16.63 40.74
C ILE A 175 22.83 16.09 41.85
N THR A 176 23.84 16.85 42.26
CA THR A 176 24.79 16.42 43.31
C THR A 176 24.98 17.56 44.29
N GLN A 177 24.80 17.28 45.58
CA GLN A 177 25.16 18.18 46.66
C GLN A 177 26.67 18.26 46.77
N ILE A 178 27.21 19.47 46.82
CA ILE A 178 28.66 19.71 46.90
C ILE A 178 29.05 20.55 48.11
N LYS A 179 28.09 21.01 48.91
CA LYS A 179 28.30 21.71 50.18
C LYS A 179 27.39 21.19 51.28
N ASP A 180 27.78 21.33 52.54
CA ASP A 180 26.92 21.11 53.71
C ASP A 180 26.10 22.38 54.07
N ILE A 181 25.20 22.29 55.05
CA ILE A 181 24.37 23.42 55.52
C ILE A 181 25.26 24.55 56.10
N GLY A 182 26.46 24.22 56.57
CA GLY A 182 27.49 25.18 57.01
C GLY A 182 28.27 25.84 55.86
N MET A 183 27.91 25.58 54.61
CA MET A 183 28.56 26.07 53.39
C MET A 183 29.98 25.53 53.12
N ASN A 184 30.39 24.48 53.81
CA ASN A 184 31.67 23.81 53.60
C ASN A 184 31.56 22.82 52.43
N PRO A 185 32.59 22.69 51.58
CA PRO A 185 32.62 21.66 50.54
C PRO A 185 32.52 20.24 51.12
N ILE A 186 31.80 19.36 50.43
CA ILE A 186 31.67 17.94 50.78
C ILE A 186 31.85 17.04 49.56
N ASP A 187 32.49 15.89 49.76
CA ASP A 187 32.77 14.92 48.69
C ASP A 187 31.71 13.81 48.58
N ASP A 188 30.99 13.56 49.68
CA ASP A 188 30.02 12.48 49.85
C ASP A 188 28.56 12.95 49.84
N GLY A 189 28.30 14.14 49.31
CA GLY A 189 26.95 14.71 49.26
C GLY A 189 25.93 13.90 48.46
N LEU A 190 24.64 14.19 48.73
CA LEU A 190 23.48 13.54 48.11
C LEU A 190 23.49 13.66 46.59
N ILE A 191 23.18 12.56 45.92
CA ILE A 191 23.00 12.44 44.47
C ILE A 191 21.53 12.14 44.20
N GLN A 192 20.92 12.93 43.33
CA GLN A 192 19.57 12.75 42.84
C GLN A 192 19.59 12.60 41.32
N ILE A 193 19.11 11.47 40.81
CA ILE A 193 18.93 11.25 39.37
C ILE A 193 17.47 11.47 39.02
N GLY A 194 17.20 12.01 37.84
CA GLY A 194 15.84 12.13 37.32
C GLY A 194 15.81 12.32 35.81
N PHE A 195 14.62 12.33 35.25
CA PHE A 195 14.41 12.72 33.86
C PHE A 195 13.49 13.93 33.72
N THR A 196 13.56 14.57 32.56
CA THR A 196 12.56 15.56 32.13
C THR A 196 12.41 15.55 30.62
N THR A 197 11.18 15.73 30.14
CA THR A 197 10.86 15.99 28.74
C THR A 197 10.93 17.48 28.40
N GLU A 198 11.16 18.34 29.40
CA GLU A 198 11.28 19.80 29.24
C GLU A 198 12.74 20.24 29.39
N ARG A 199 12.97 21.54 29.64
CA ARG A 199 14.27 22.06 30.06
C ARG A 199 14.50 21.74 31.53
N PHE A 200 15.76 21.51 31.91
CA PHE A 200 16.12 21.27 33.31
C PHE A 200 15.64 22.40 34.25
N SER A 201 15.68 23.66 33.81
CA SER A 201 15.19 24.79 34.61
C SER A 201 13.72 24.67 35.00
N SER A 202 12.86 24.19 34.08
CA SER A 202 11.44 23.94 34.38
C SER A 202 11.29 22.81 35.39
N ARG A 203 12.06 21.73 35.21
CA ARG A 203 12.07 20.62 36.16
C ARG A 203 12.53 21.06 37.55
N TRP A 204 13.57 21.88 37.65
CA TRP A 204 14.06 22.41 38.91
C TRP A 204 13.03 23.30 39.61
N PHE A 205 12.28 24.12 38.85
CA PHE A 205 11.15 24.86 39.40
C PHE A 205 10.11 23.93 40.05
N TRP A 206 9.80 22.78 39.44
CA TRP A 206 8.93 21.77 40.05
C TRP A 206 9.50 21.19 41.36
N TYR A 207 10.82 21.01 41.48
CA TYR A 207 11.44 20.61 42.75
C TYR A 207 11.21 21.68 43.83
N GLN A 208 11.29 22.96 43.48
CA GLN A 208 11.04 24.06 44.41
C GLN A 208 9.59 24.11 44.86
N VAL A 209 8.64 24.05 43.93
CA VAL A 209 7.21 23.99 44.25
C VAL A 209 6.92 22.80 45.15
N ASP A 210 7.49 21.63 44.84
CA ASP A 210 7.30 20.44 45.66
C ASP A 210 7.92 20.55 47.06
N ALA A 211 9.08 21.20 47.19
CA ALA A 211 9.78 21.35 48.45
C ALA A 211 9.16 22.42 49.37
N PHE A 212 8.76 23.57 48.80
CA PHE A 212 8.37 24.77 49.55
C PHE A 212 6.86 25.02 49.60
N GLU A 213 6.12 24.64 48.56
CA GLU A 213 4.67 24.90 48.48
C GLU A 213 3.87 23.65 48.84
N ASN A 214 4.23 22.51 48.26
CA ASN A 214 3.52 21.24 48.49
C ASN A 214 4.04 20.46 49.71
N ASN A 215 5.12 20.93 50.35
CA ASN A 215 5.76 20.30 51.52
C ASN A 215 5.95 18.78 51.39
N LYS A 216 6.41 18.32 50.22
CA LYS A 216 6.69 16.89 50.02
C LYS A 216 7.90 16.45 50.86
N GLU A 217 7.86 15.19 51.27
CA GLU A 217 8.90 14.56 52.07
C GLU A 217 9.81 13.69 51.19
N LEU A 218 10.91 14.28 50.71
CA LEU A 218 12.06 13.59 50.12
C LEU A 218 13.33 14.19 50.76
N GLU A 219 14.41 13.41 50.82
CA GLU A 219 15.69 13.86 51.38
C GLU A 219 16.22 15.12 50.68
N ILE A 220 16.14 15.17 49.34
CA ILE A 220 16.51 16.37 48.59
C ILE A 220 15.61 17.57 48.91
N TYR A 221 14.32 17.38 49.15
CA TYR A 221 13.40 18.47 49.50
C TYR A 221 13.70 19.01 50.90
N GLN A 222 14.05 18.13 51.83
CA GLN A 222 14.49 18.55 53.17
C GLN A 222 15.78 19.37 53.09
N LEU A 223 16.78 18.89 52.35
CA LEU A 223 18.01 19.64 52.11
C LEU A 223 17.74 21.00 51.46
N MET A 224 16.85 21.07 50.46
CA MET A 224 16.48 22.33 49.83
C MET A 224 15.90 23.32 50.84
N ARG A 225 15.00 22.86 51.73
CA ARG A 225 14.44 23.69 52.81
C ARG A 225 15.51 24.13 53.79
N ASP A 226 16.42 23.25 54.19
CA ASP A 226 17.49 23.57 55.14
C ASP A 226 18.47 24.61 54.55
N PHE A 227 18.83 24.49 53.28
CA PHE A 227 19.66 25.48 52.60
C PHE A 227 19.00 26.85 52.51
N GLU A 228 17.70 26.91 52.17
CA GLU A 228 16.98 28.17 52.02
C GLU A 228 16.72 28.84 53.39
N ASN A 229 16.33 28.07 54.40
CA ASN A 229 15.93 28.59 55.72
C ASN A 229 17.10 28.78 56.70
N ILE A 230 18.04 27.84 56.75
CA ILE A 230 19.15 27.87 57.73
C ILE A 230 20.34 28.61 57.13
N ALA A 231 20.70 28.27 55.90
CA ALA A 231 21.91 28.78 55.26
C ALA A 231 21.67 30.04 54.41
N SER A 232 20.43 30.56 54.39
CA SER A 232 20.02 31.76 53.65
C SER A 232 20.36 31.70 52.14
N GLU A 233 20.31 30.50 51.57
CA GLU A 233 20.65 30.24 50.18
C GLU A 233 19.48 30.59 49.25
N ASN A 234 19.79 31.10 48.05
CA ASN A 234 18.75 31.33 47.03
C ASN A 234 18.83 30.26 45.93
N LEU A 235 18.01 29.22 46.07
CA LEU A 235 17.98 28.07 45.16
C LEU A 235 17.34 28.38 43.80
N LYS A 236 16.75 29.56 43.60
CA LYS A 236 16.24 30.02 42.29
C LYS A 236 17.35 30.38 41.31
N LYS A 237 18.57 30.61 41.81
CA LYS A 237 19.73 30.84 40.94
C LYS A 237 20.21 29.53 40.33
N LEU A 238 20.19 29.47 39.01
CA LEU A 238 20.65 28.34 38.21
C LEU A 238 21.62 28.85 37.14
N THR A 239 22.80 28.25 37.04
CA THR A 239 23.77 28.57 35.99
C THR A 239 23.63 27.60 34.81
N ARG A 240 24.04 28.07 33.62
CA ARG A 240 24.12 27.24 32.41
C ARG A 240 25.25 26.21 32.54
N LEU A 241 25.17 25.14 31.75
CA LEU A 241 26.24 24.14 31.67
C LEU A 241 27.55 24.78 31.19
N SER A 242 28.64 24.48 31.88
CA SER A 242 30.00 24.82 31.46
C SER A 242 30.47 23.96 30.28
N LYS A 243 31.69 24.21 29.80
CA LYS A 243 32.34 23.33 28.80
C LYS A 243 32.57 21.91 29.31
N ASP A 244 32.63 21.74 30.64
CA ASP A 244 32.76 20.45 31.30
C ASP A 244 31.40 19.78 31.55
N GLY A 245 30.29 20.38 31.08
CA GLY A 245 28.95 19.82 31.22
C GLY A 245 28.38 19.89 32.62
N ILE A 246 28.90 20.79 33.46
CA ILE A 246 28.46 21.00 34.84
C ILE A 246 27.80 22.37 34.95
N GLY A 247 26.59 22.41 35.49
CA GLY A 247 25.94 23.63 35.95
C GLY A 247 25.82 23.64 37.47
N PHE A 248 25.61 24.82 38.05
CA PHE A 248 25.48 25.05 39.49
C PHE A 248 24.09 25.58 39.84
N ILE A 249 23.60 25.18 41.01
CA ILE A 249 22.32 25.56 41.61
C ILE A 249 22.58 26.24 42.95
N GLY A 250 21.88 27.34 43.20
CA GLY A 250 22.08 28.19 44.37
C GLY A 250 22.96 29.41 44.05
N LYS A 251 22.78 30.49 44.81
CA LYS A 251 23.64 31.68 44.77
C LYS A 251 25.11 31.34 45.01
N ASN A 252 25.38 30.42 45.93
CA ASN A 252 26.71 29.99 46.33
C ASN A 252 27.07 28.61 45.75
N GLY A 253 26.26 28.06 44.84
CA GLY A 253 26.51 26.78 44.18
C GLY A 253 26.53 25.60 45.15
N VAL A 254 25.44 25.37 45.88
CA VAL A 254 25.34 24.28 46.87
C VAL A 254 25.05 22.92 46.23
N PHE A 255 24.46 22.91 45.03
CA PHE A 255 24.35 21.72 44.18
C PHE A 255 24.97 21.97 42.81
N THR A 256 25.40 20.89 42.17
CA THR A 256 25.68 20.83 40.74
C THR A 256 24.59 20.06 40.02
N TRP A 257 24.42 20.32 38.73
CA TRP A 257 23.61 19.50 37.83
C TRP A 257 24.37 19.19 36.54
N GLU A 258 24.15 17.98 36.03
CA GLU A 258 24.80 17.46 34.83
C GLU A 258 23.78 16.68 33.99
N ILE A 259 23.99 16.64 32.68
CA ILE A 259 23.22 15.77 31.80
C ILE A 259 23.96 14.43 31.68
N LEU A 260 23.25 13.34 31.99
CA LEU A 260 23.74 11.98 31.84
C LEU A 260 23.50 11.45 30.43
N GLU A 261 22.31 11.73 29.89
CA GLU A 261 21.87 11.19 28.60
C GLU A 261 20.79 12.07 27.96
N ILE A 262 20.78 12.13 26.63
CA ILE A 262 19.71 12.70 25.83
C ILE A 262 18.97 11.55 25.13
N CYS A 263 17.66 11.49 25.31
CA CYS A 263 16.84 10.46 24.71
C CYS A 263 15.90 11.05 23.67
N TRP A 264 15.63 10.24 22.65
CA TRP A 264 14.78 10.57 21.51
C TRP A 264 13.35 10.04 21.65
N SER A 265 13.11 9.26 22.72
CA SER A 265 11.85 8.59 22.99
C SER A 265 11.50 8.64 24.48
N ASP A 266 10.25 8.99 24.78
CA ASP A 266 9.71 9.08 26.14
C ASP A 266 9.63 7.72 26.83
N SER A 267 9.45 6.63 26.06
CA SER A 267 9.40 5.27 26.60
C SER A 267 10.76 4.86 27.16
N LYS A 268 11.84 5.23 26.46
CA LYS A 268 13.20 4.93 26.87
C LYS A 268 13.70 5.81 28.00
N LEU A 269 13.32 7.09 28.07
CA LEU A 269 13.68 7.98 29.19
C LEU A 269 13.48 7.33 30.56
N ARG A 270 12.38 6.59 30.73
CA ARG A 270 12.06 5.93 32.01
C ARG A 270 12.95 4.72 32.27
N THR A 271 13.11 3.85 31.29
CA THR A 271 14.01 2.69 31.41
C THR A 271 15.43 3.14 31.69
N ARG A 272 15.89 4.17 30.99
CA ARG A 272 17.23 4.75 31.16
C ARG A 272 17.40 5.45 32.50
N GLU A 273 16.38 6.16 33.01
CA GLU A 273 16.40 6.69 34.38
C GLU A 273 16.64 5.56 35.40
N ILE A 274 15.91 4.44 35.25
CA ILE A 274 16.05 3.27 36.12
C ILE A 274 17.45 2.66 36.02
N ASP A 275 17.98 2.50 34.81
CA ASP A 275 19.32 1.98 34.57
C ASP A 275 20.39 2.87 35.23
N TRP A 276 20.26 4.18 35.06
CA TRP A 276 21.17 5.15 35.67
C TRP A 276 21.07 5.14 37.19
N ILE A 277 19.87 5.11 37.77
CA ILE A 277 19.68 4.98 39.22
C ILE A 277 20.31 3.70 39.73
N LYS A 278 20.09 2.56 39.05
CA LYS A 278 20.66 1.28 39.43
C LYS A 278 22.19 1.33 39.41
N LYS A 279 22.77 1.82 38.31
CA LYS A 279 24.21 1.98 38.14
C LYS A 279 24.83 2.83 39.26
N PHE A 280 24.24 3.99 39.54
CA PHE A 280 24.75 4.87 40.59
C PHE A 280 24.47 4.32 42.00
N LYS A 281 23.41 3.53 42.22
CA LYS A 281 23.22 2.81 43.49
C LYS A 281 24.29 1.74 43.69
N GLU A 282 24.76 1.08 42.64
CA GLU A 282 25.86 0.12 42.72
C GLU A 282 27.20 0.80 43.08
N GLU A 283 27.46 1.97 42.48
CA GLU A 283 28.71 2.73 42.66
C GLU A 283 28.73 3.59 43.95
N PHE A 284 27.58 4.16 44.35
CA PHE A 284 27.45 5.16 45.42
C PHE A 284 26.29 4.85 46.39
N LYS A 285 26.21 3.61 46.90
CA LYS A 285 25.07 3.07 47.69
C LYS A 285 24.39 4.03 48.66
N ASN A 286 25.15 4.75 49.49
CA ASN A 286 24.59 5.59 50.57
C ASN A 286 24.33 7.05 50.17
N ARG A 287 24.62 7.42 48.91
CA ARG A 287 24.52 8.80 48.44
C ARG A 287 23.29 9.05 47.57
N ILE A 288 22.54 8.01 47.20
CA ILE A 288 21.45 8.15 46.24
C ILE A 288 20.13 8.45 46.95
N GLY A 289 19.65 9.69 46.82
CA GLY A 289 18.40 10.18 47.44
C GLY A 289 17.11 9.71 46.75
N ASN A 290 17.20 8.91 45.69
CA ASN A 290 16.06 8.32 45.00
C ASN A 290 15.40 7.22 45.85
N ILE A 291 14.22 7.51 46.43
CA ILE A 291 13.42 6.57 47.24
C ILE A 291 13.03 5.30 46.45
N ASP A 292 12.66 5.44 45.18
CA ASP A 292 12.36 4.32 44.27
C ASP A 292 13.45 4.20 43.19
N THR A 293 13.43 3.13 42.40
CA THR A 293 14.28 2.97 41.21
C THR A 293 13.99 3.98 40.09
N GLY A 294 13.08 4.94 40.26
CA GLY A 294 12.72 5.95 39.26
C GLY A 294 11.50 6.78 39.67
N GLY A 295 11.29 7.94 39.04
CA GLY A 295 10.23 8.88 39.39
C GLY A 295 8.81 8.39 39.04
N LYS A 296 7.93 8.29 40.05
CA LYS A 296 6.48 8.02 39.91
C LYS A 296 5.64 9.23 39.42
N GLY A 297 6.26 10.23 38.79
CA GLY A 297 5.62 11.48 38.38
C GLY A 297 4.79 11.35 37.09
N GLY A 298 3.46 11.47 37.21
CA GLY A 298 2.49 11.74 36.12
C GLY A 298 1.97 10.53 35.33
N SER A 299 0.70 10.14 35.56
CA SER A 299 -0.17 9.20 34.79
C SER A 299 0.44 7.83 34.40
N LYS A 300 0.21 6.82 35.24
CA LYS A 300 1.03 5.60 35.41
C LYS A 300 0.68 4.37 34.55
N ILE A 301 0.33 4.50 33.27
CA ILE A 301 0.15 3.32 32.41
C ILE A 301 0.90 3.53 31.11
N ILE A 302 1.92 2.70 30.86
CA ILE A 302 2.66 2.68 29.59
C ILE A 302 1.82 1.86 28.62
N ILE A 303 1.40 2.49 27.53
CA ILE A 303 0.74 1.80 26.43
C ILE A 303 1.70 1.86 25.24
N PRO A 304 2.32 0.74 24.84
CA PRO A 304 3.20 0.72 23.69
C PRO A 304 2.50 1.25 22.42
N PRO A 305 3.17 2.06 21.57
CA PRO A 305 2.60 2.53 20.31
C PRO A 305 2.07 1.39 19.44
N ILE A 306 2.77 0.25 19.43
CA ILE A 306 2.42 -0.95 18.68
C ILE A 306 1.03 -1.52 19.03
N LEU A 307 0.55 -1.32 20.25
CA LEU A 307 -0.80 -1.74 20.64
C LEU A 307 -1.85 -0.70 20.24
N LEU A 308 -1.50 0.58 20.18
CA LEU A 308 -2.42 1.66 19.82
C LEU A 308 -2.66 1.76 18.32
N ILE A 309 -1.63 1.54 17.50
CA ILE A 309 -1.68 1.67 16.04
C ILE A 309 -2.78 0.82 15.39
N PRO A 310 -2.86 -0.50 15.61
CA PRO A 310 -3.92 -1.31 14.99
C PRO A 310 -5.30 -0.84 15.45
N LEU A 311 -5.43 -0.37 16.69
CA LEU A 311 -6.70 0.13 17.20
C LEU A 311 -7.09 1.48 16.57
N ILE A 312 -6.14 2.39 16.38
CA ILE A 312 -6.35 3.67 15.68
C ILE A 312 -6.64 3.44 14.20
N ALA A 313 -5.92 2.51 13.55
CA ALA A 313 -6.11 2.14 12.15
C ALA A 313 -7.48 1.48 11.90
N ARG A 314 -8.03 0.78 12.90
CA ARG A 314 -9.42 0.29 12.92
C ARG A 314 -10.45 1.37 13.27
N GLY A 315 -10.06 2.63 13.39
CA GLY A 315 -10.97 3.75 13.63
C GLY A 315 -11.47 3.88 15.07
N PHE A 316 -10.94 3.14 16.04
CA PHE A 316 -11.41 3.22 17.43
C PHE A 316 -11.11 4.59 18.06
N TRP A 317 -12.05 5.10 18.85
CA TRP A 317 -11.85 6.29 19.68
C TRP A 317 -11.24 5.93 21.03
N SER A 318 -10.67 6.90 21.73
CA SER A 318 -9.98 6.68 23.00
C SER A 318 -10.76 5.92 24.07
N PRO A 319 -12.10 6.04 24.22
CA PRO A 319 -12.84 5.21 25.17
C PRO A 319 -12.85 3.73 24.76
N LYS A 320 -13.03 3.46 23.45
CA LYS A 320 -13.07 2.09 22.94
C LYS A 320 -11.69 1.43 22.92
N ILE A 321 -10.66 2.21 22.63
CA ILE A 321 -9.26 1.77 22.77
C ILE A 321 -8.98 1.36 24.22
N ALA A 322 -9.39 2.18 25.21
CA ALA A 322 -9.20 1.87 26.63
C ALA A 322 -9.93 0.57 27.04
N GLU A 323 -11.15 0.36 26.54
CA GLU A 323 -11.93 -0.86 26.75
C GLU A 323 -11.21 -2.09 26.19
N ILE A 324 -10.77 -2.03 24.93
CA ILE A 324 -10.08 -3.14 24.25
C ILE A 324 -8.74 -3.47 24.94
N LEU A 325 -7.97 -2.44 25.31
CA LEU A 325 -6.72 -2.61 26.07
C LEU A 325 -6.96 -3.36 27.39
N GLY A 326 -8.08 -3.09 28.07
CA GLY A 326 -8.46 -3.80 29.30
C GLY A 326 -8.85 -5.26 29.05
N ILE A 327 -9.70 -5.51 28.05
CA ILE A 327 -10.26 -6.85 27.77
C ILE A 327 -9.22 -7.78 27.13
N GLU A 328 -8.55 -7.32 26.07
CA GLU A 328 -7.68 -8.16 25.25
C GLU A 328 -6.24 -8.21 25.77
N TYR A 329 -5.77 -7.13 26.39
CA TYR A 329 -4.35 -6.97 26.76
C TYR A 329 -4.12 -6.83 28.28
N GLY A 330 -5.17 -6.83 29.11
CA GLY A 330 -5.07 -6.67 30.56
C GLY A 330 -4.58 -5.29 31.02
N ILE A 331 -4.59 -4.28 30.14
CA ILE A 331 -4.13 -2.92 30.43
C ILE A 331 -5.33 -2.03 30.76
N ILE A 332 -5.68 -1.97 32.05
CA ILE A 332 -6.83 -1.19 32.53
C ILE A 332 -6.46 0.29 32.67
N CYS A 333 -6.89 1.13 31.72
CA CYS A 333 -6.59 2.57 31.70
C CYS A 333 -7.82 3.42 31.38
N SER A 334 -7.78 4.73 31.69
CA SER A 334 -8.85 5.66 31.30
C SER A 334 -8.65 6.16 29.86
N LYS A 335 -9.74 6.66 29.23
CA LYS A 335 -9.69 7.31 27.91
C LYS A 335 -8.70 8.47 27.85
N ASP A 336 -8.52 9.20 28.96
CA ASP A 336 -7.61 10.35 29.04
C ASP A 336 -6.15 9.90 29.05
N VAL A 337 -5.86 8.74 29.64
CA VAL A 337 -4.53 8.12 29.57
C VAL A 337 -4.22 7.68 28.14
N VAL A 338 -5.20 7.07 27.45
CA VAL A 338 -5.05 6.73 26.02
C VAL A 338 -4.77 7.98 25.19
N LEU A 339 -5.59 9.04 25.32
CA LEU A 339 -5.39 10.30 24.59
C LEU A 339 -4.02 10.91 24.90
N LYS A 340 -3.62 10.90 26.17
CA LYS A 340 -2.31 11.39 26.57
C LYS A 340 -1.20 10.64 25.86
N ARG A 341 -1.23 9.29 25.81
CA ARG A 341 -0.22 8.49 25.10
C ARG A 341 -0.21 8.76 23.61
N ILE A 342 -1.39 8.88 22.99
CA ILE A 342 -1.50 9.23 21.57
C ILE A 342 -0.86 10.59 21.30
N ASN A 343 -1.11 11.59 22.16
CA ASN A 343 -0.54 12.92 22.02
C ASN A 343 0.97 12.95 22.29
N GLU A 344 1.47 12.09 23.18
CA GLU A 344 2.92 11.94 23.40
C GLU A 344 3.62 11.37 22.16
N TYR A 345 3.03 10.37 21.50
CA TYR A 345 3.65 9.72 20.33
C TYR A 345 3.47 10.50 19.02
N TRP A 346 2.30 11.13 18.84
CA TRP A 346 1.89 11.68 17.55
C TRP A 346 1.34 13.12 17.64
N VAL A 347 1.53 13.80 18.77
CA VAL A 347 1.05 15.18 19.07
C VAL A 347 -0.47 15.29 19.25
N SER A 348 -1.24 14.64 18.40
CA SER A 348 -2.71 14.63 18.47
C SER A 348 -3.30 13.32 17.95
N ILE A 349 -4.55 13.03 18.35
CA ILE A 349 -5.34 11.94 17.77
C ILE A 349 -5.57 12.11 16.26
N ASP A 350 -5.73 13.35 15.80
CA ASP A 350 -5.96 13.63 14.38
C ASP A 350 -4.70 13.33 13.56
N ASN A 351 -3.52 13.67 14.07
CA ASN A 351 -2.25 13.31 13.44
C ASN A 351 -2.05 11.79 13.39
N ALA A 352 -2.32 11.09 14.49
CA ALA A 352 -2.25 9.63 14.51
C ALA A 352 -3.22 9.00 13.49
N ARG A 353 -4.42 9.56 13.34
CA ARG A 353 -5.39 9.11 12.33
C ARG A 353 -4.93 9.40 10.90
N ILE A 354 -4.32 10.55 10.65
CA ILE A 354 -3.72 10.87 9.34
C ILE A 354 -2.61 9.87 9.00
N LEU A 355 -1.85 9.40 9.99
CA LEU A 355 -0.76 8.44 9.79
C LEU A 355 -1.25 6.99 9.62
N PHE A 356 -2.25 6.55 10.39
CA PHE A 356 -2.62 5.14 10.45
C PHE A 356 -4.01 4.81 9.93
N LEU A 357 -5.00 5.67 10.13
CA LEU A 357 -6.38 5.42 9.67
C LEU A 357 -6.58 5.88 8.22
N LYS A 358 -6.08 7.07 7.88
CA LYS A 358 -6.24 7.66 6.55
C LYS A 358 -5.72 6.72 5.44
N PRO A 359 -4.51 6.12 5.52
CA PRO A 359 -4.04 5.24 4.45
C PRO A 359 -4.89 3.98 4.29
N ILE A 360 -5.37 3.40 5.40
CA ILE A 360 -6.28 2.25 5.38
C ILE A 360 -7.59 2.64 4.69
N LEU A 361 -8.13 3.80 5.04
CA LEU A 361 -9.34 4.33 4.44
C LEU A 361 -9.15 4.61 2.94
N GLU A 362 -7.99 5.12 2.51
CA GLU A 362 -7.67 5.30 1.08
C GLU A 362 -7.64 3.96 0.34
N ILE A 363 -7.03 2.92 0.92
CA ILE A 363 -7.00 1.60 0.32
C ILE A 363 -8.43 1.06 0.15
N LEU A 364 -9.22 1.09 1.22
CA LEU A 364 -10.61 0.60 1.21
C LEU A 364 -11.49 1.40 0.25
N MET A 365 -11.38 2.73 0.23
CA MET A 365 -12.09 3.59 -0.70
C MET A 365 -11.64 3.36 -2.15
N SER A 366 -10.34 3.10 -2.39
CA SER A 366 -9.82 2.79 -3.72
C SER A 366 -10.29 1.43 -4.25
N GLN A 367 -10.51 0.46 -3.35
CA GLN A 367 -11.17 -0.81 -3.65
C GLN A 367 -12.70 -0.65 -3.80
N GLY A 368 -13.21 0.52 -3.44
CA GLY A 368 -14.56 0.98 -3.66
C GLY A 368 -15.58 0.58 -2.60
N TYR A 369 -15.16 0.27 -1.38
CA TYR A 369 -16.09 0.09 -0.26
C TYR A 369 -16.85 1.40 0.04
N SER A 370 -18.16 1.30 0.29
CA SER A 370 -19.01 2.45 0.65
C SER A 370 -18.95 2.74 2.15
N ALA A 371 -19.27 3.97 2.57
CA ALA A 371 -19.30 4.33 3.98
C ALA A 371 -20.26 3.43 4.80
N THR A 372 -21.42 3.06 4.23
CA THR A 372 -22.37 2.13 4.86
C THR A 372 -21.77 0.74 5.06
N TYR A 373 -21.16 0.18 4.02
CA TYR A 373 -20.55 -1.15 4.12
C TYR A 373 -19.40 -1.14 5.13
N LEU A 374 -18.59 -0.09 5.09
CA LEU A 374 -17.49 0.11 6.04
C LEU A 374 -18.03 0.23 7.47
N SER A 375 -19.09 1.01 7.73
CA SER A 375 -19.70 1.08 9.07
C SER A 375 -20.29 -0.25 9.53
N GLU A 376 -20.74 -1.13 8.63
CA GLU A 376 -21.34 -2.41 9.02
C GLU A 376 -20.31 -3.52 9.22
N ASN A 377 -19.19 -3.49 8.48
CA ASN A 377 -18.28 -4.64 8.36
C ASN A 377 -16.82 -4.32 8.71
N GLY A 378 -16.39 -3.06 8.65
CA GLY A 378 -14.99 -2.70 8.88
C GLY A 378 -14.75 -1.75 10.06
N PHE A 379 -15.70 -0.86 10.31
CA PHE A 379 -15.73 0.09 11.40
C PHE A 379 -17.08 -0.02 12.13
N PRO A 380 -17.44 -1.19 12.71
CA PRO A 380 -18.75 -1.45 13.33
C PRO A 380 -19.11 -0.53 14.50
N HIS A 381 -18.15 0.27 14.96
CA HIS A 381 -18.31 1.24 16.04
C HIS A 381 -18.53 2.67 15.52
N GLU A 382 -18.47 2.86 14.21
CA GLU A 382 -18.75 4.10 13.53
C GLU A 382 -20.08 4.00 12.78
N SER A 383 -20.89 5.05 12.84
CA SER A 383 -22.02 5.15 11.93
C SER A 383 -21.53 5.42 10.50
N SER A 384 -22.36 5.12 9.50
CA SER A 384 -22.05 5.45 8.10
C SER A 384 -21.75 6.95 7.92
N HIS A 385 -22.44 7.82 8.67
CA HIS A 385 -22.14 9.26 8.73
C HIS A 385 -20.79 9.57 9.38
N GLY A 386 -20.43 8.86 10.45
CA GLY A 386 -19.12 8.97 11.10
C GLY A 386 -17.98 8.63 10.12
N VAL A 387 -18.09 7.48 9.44
CA VAL A 387 -17.14 7.06 8.40
C VAL A 387 -17.09 8.08 7.25
N ALA A 388 -18.24 8.59 6.80
CA ALA A 388 -18.29 9.60 5.74
C ALA A 388 -17.58 10.91 6.15
N ASN A 389 -17.78 11.35 7.38
CA ASN A 389 -17.19 12.59 7.90
C ASN A 389 -15.66 12.55 8.00
N LEU A 390 -15.05 11.36 8.11
CA LEU A 390 -13.59 11.22 8.05
C LEU A 390 -13.02 11.77 6.74
N SER A 391 -13.78 11.72 5.63
CA SER A 391 -13.29 12.28 4.36
C SER A 391 -13.14 13.80 4.39
N ASN A 392 -14.09 14.50 5.02
CA ASN A 392 -13.99 15.95 5.21
C ASN A 392 -12.79 16.30 6.10
N ILE A 393 -12.48 15.48 7.11
CA ILE A 393 -11.34 15.70 8.00
C ILE A 393 -10.01 15.49 7.26
N PHE A 394 -9.88 14.42 6.48
CA PHE A 394 -8.60 14.03 5.89
C PHE A 394 -8.27 14.67 4.54
N TRP A 395 -9.30 15.00 3.75
CA TRP A 395 -9.15 15.51 2.38
C TRP A 395 -9.99 16.76 2.09
N ASN A 396 -10.78 17.24 3.06
CA ASN A 396 -11.67 18.39 2.87
C ASN A 396 -12.61 18.22 1.66
N THR A 397 -13.12 17.01 1.47
CA THR A 397 -14.06 16.65 0.41
C THR A 397 -15.01 15.56 0.91
N ASP A 398 -16.19 15.47 0.29
CA ASP A 398 -17.16 14.46 0.67
C ASP A 398 -16.69 13.04 0.31
N PHE A 399 -17.19 12.07 1.07
CA PHE A 399 -16.77 10.68 0.95
C PHE A 399 -17.02 10.09 -0.44
N GLN A 400 -18.14 10.41 -1.08
CA GLN A 400 -18.48 9.82 -2.37
C GLN A 400 -17.57 10.37 -3.47
N THR A 401 -17.36 11.68 -3.49
CA THR A 401 -16.42 12.33 -4.40
C THR A 401 -15.02 11.76 -4.22
N LYS A 402 -14.51 11.71 -2.98
CA LYS A 402 -13.16 11.19 -2.75
C LYS A 402 -13.01 9.71 -3.10
N ARG A 403 -14.04 8.90 -2.81
CA ARG A 403 -14.08 7.48 -3.18
C ARG A 403 -14.01 7.33 -4.70
N LEU A 404 -14.79 8.09 -5.46
CA LEU A 404 -14.78 8.03 -6.92
C LEU A 404 -13.43 8.45 -7.50
N GLU A 405 -12.80 9.49 -6.93
CA GLU A 405 -11.42 9.88 -7.29
C GLU A 405 -10.43 8.73 -7.08
N LEU A 406 -10.44 8.12 -5.89
CA LEU A 406 -9.52 7.04 -5.53
C LEU A 406 -9.74 5.78 -6.39
N ILE A 407 -11.00 5.42 -6.68
CA ILE A 407 -11.32 4.31 -7.59
C ILE A 407 -10.79 4.61 -9.00
N LYS A 408 -10.95 5.86 -9.48
CA LYS A 408 -10.43 6.27 -10.79
C LYS A 408 -8.91 6.17 -10.84
N GLU A 409 -8.21 6.67 -9.83
CA GLU A 409 -6.75 6.56 -9.70
C GLU A 409 -6.31 5.09 -9.67
N HIS A 410 -7.04 4.26 -8.93
CA HIS A 410 -6.78 2.82 -8.86
C HIS A 410 -6.95 2.14 -10.22
N LEU A 411 -8.05 2.40 -10.93
CA LEU A 411 -8.28 1.88 -12.28
C LEU A 411 -7.19 2.33 -13.27
N ILE A 412 -6.79 3.61 -13.23
CA ILE A 412 -5.67 4.13 -14.04
C ILE A 412 -4.40 3.32 -13.79
N ARG A 413 -4.08 3.02 -12.53
CA ARG A 413 -2.94 2.19 -12.15
C ARG A 413 -3.05 0.77 -12.71
N LEU A 414 -4.24 0.15 -12.66
CA LEU A 414 -4.47 -1.18 -13.21
C LEU A 414 -4.36 -1.21 -14.75
N PHE A 415 -4.85 -0.17 -15.44
CA PHE A 415 -4.66 -0.02 -16.88
C PHE A 415 -3.18 0.08 -17.25
N LYS A 416 -2.38 0.85 -16.50
CA LYS A 416 -0.93 0.95 -16.69
C LYS A 416 -0.23 -0.41 -16.51
N LYS A 417 -0.61 -1.16 -15.47
CA LYS A 417 -0.14 -2.55 -15.25
C LYS A 417 -0.61 -3.52 -16.34
N GLY A 418 -1.56 -3.13 -17.19
CA GLY A 418 -2.07 -3.91 -18.29
C GLY A 418 -3.08 -4.97 -17.93
N TYR A 419 -3.75 -4.82 -16.79
CA TYR A 419 -4.82 -5.72 -16.34
C TYR A 419 -6.00 -5.66 -17.31
N GLU A 420 -6.55 -6.81 -17.67
CA GLU A 420 -7.84 -6.93 -18.36
C GLU A 420 -8.99 -6.67 -17.39
N VAL A 421 -10.18 -6.35 -17.91
CA VAL A 421 -11.36 -6.00 -17.08
C VAL A 421 -11.63 -7.10 -16.04
N TYR A 422 -11.59 -8.37 -16.45
CA TYR A 422 -11.81 -9.48 -15.53
C TYR A 422 -10.71 -9.64 -14.47
N GLU A 423 -9.49 -9.14 -14.72
CA GLU A 423 -8.41 -9.12 -13.72
C GLU A 423 -8.59 -7.93 -12.77
N MET A 424 -9.07 -6.79 -13.27
CA MET A 424 -9.39 -5.61 -12.46
C MET A 424 -10.53 -5.87 -11.48
N ASP A 425 -11.46 -6.76 -11.83
CA ASP A 425 -12.59 -7.14 -10.98
C ASP A 425 -12.12 -7.74 -9.64
N PHE A 426 -10.99 -8.45 -9.62
CA PHE A 426 -10.41 -9.00 -8.38
C PHE A 426 -9.70 -7.96 -7.50
N GLU A 427 -9.39 -6.79 -8.06
CA GLU A 427 -8.68 -5.70 -7.37
C GLU A 427 -9.66 -4.69 -6.75
N LEU A 428 -10.89 -4.58 -7.25
CA LEU A 428 -11.96 -3.70 -6.76
C LEU A 428 -13.00 -4.44 -5.91
N LYS A 429 -12.53 -5.04 -4.80
CA LYS A 429 -13.32 -5.91 -3.91
C LYS A 429 -14.59 -5.28 -3.30
N GLY A 430 -14.64 -3.96 -3.24
CA GLY A 430 -15.73 -3.17 -2.65
C GLY A 430 -16.89 -2.88 -3.60
N VAL A 431 -16.78 -3.26 -4.88
CA VAL A 431 -17.72 -2.88 -5.94
C VAL A 431 -18.10 -4.10 -6.78
N PRO A 432 -19.39 -4.30 -7.10
CA PRO A 432 -19.78 -5.35 -8.06
C PRO A 432 -19.11 -5.13 -9.41
N TRP A 433 -18.58 -6.21 -10.00
CA TRP A 433 -17.85 -6.16 -11.26
C TRP A 433 -18.65 -5.50 -12.39
N GLU A 434 -19.99 -5.66 -12.42
CA GLU A 434 -20.84 -4.99 -13.39
C GLU A 434 -20.78 -3.47 -13.28
N THR A 435 -20.69 -2.92 -12.07
CA THR A 435 -20.61 -1.46 -11.85
C THR A 435 -19.30 -0.93 -12.40
N VAL A 436 -18.18 -1.64 -12.17
CA VAL A 436 -16.87 -1.27 -12.73
C VAL A 436 -16.92 -1.27 -14.26
N ARG A 437 -17.42 -2.35 -14.85
CA ARG A 437 -17.45 -2.55 -16.30
C ARG A 437 -18.45 -1.65 -17.03
N LYS A 438 -19.65 -1.46 -16.48
CA LYS A 438 -20.78 -0.79 -17.15
C LYS A 438 -20.91 0.68 -16.78
N GLU A 439 -20.40 1.10 -15.62
CA GLU A 439 -20.55 2.47 -15.14
C GLU A 439 -19.20 3.19 -15.06
N TYR A 440 -18.27 2.73 -14.20
CA TYR A 440 -17.03 3.49 -13.94
C TYR A 440 -16.11 3.61 -15.16
N ILE A 441 -15.79 2.50 -15.83
CA ILE A 441 -14.93 2.53 -17.02
C ILE A 441 -15.58 3.36 -18.15
N PRO A 442 -16.87 3.14 -18.50
CA PRO A 442 -17.51 3.93 -19.55
C PRO A 442 -17.65 5.41 -19.21
N GLN A 443 -17.98 5.75 -17.96
CA GLN A 443 -18.16 7.15 -17.54
C GLN A 443 -16.86 7.96 -17.63
N TRP A 444 -15.72 7.35 -17.28
CA TRP A 444 -14.44 8.07 -17.26
C TRP A 444 -13.65 7.99 -18.55
N CYS A 445 -13.83 6.89 -19.30
CA CYS A 445 -12.97 6.59 -20.43
C CYS A 445 -13.72 6.11 -21.68
N GLY A 446 -15.06 6.04 -21.66
CA GLY A 446 -15.89 5.55 -22.77
C GLY A 446 -15.92 4.03 -22.88
N SER A 447 -14.76 3.39 -23.00
CA SER A 447 -14.62 1.93 -23.00
C SER A 447 -13.28 1.48 -22.42
N ASN A 448 -13.13 0.20 -22.07
CA ASN A 448 -11.83 -0.37 -21.67
C ASN A 448 -10.75 -0.14 -22.74
N LYS A 449 -11.13 -0.28 -24.02
CA LYS A 449 -10.22 -0.04 -25.14
C LYS A 449 -9.77 1.42 -25.18
N ASP A 450 -10.72 2.34 -25.05
CA ASP A 450 -10.45 3.78 -25.08
C ASP A 450 -9.65 4.22 -23.84
N ALA A 451 -9.95 3.68 -22.66
CA ALA A 451 -9.18 3.90 -21.43
C ALA A 451 -7.70 3.59 -21.64
N ARG A 452 -7.38 2.43 -22.22
CA ARG A 452 -5.99 2.05 -22.47
C ARG A 452 -5.35 2.93 -23.54
N ILE A 453 -6.09 3.33 -24.57
CA ILE A 453 -5.61 4.28 -25.60
C ILE A 453 -5.34 5.66 -25.01
N ILE A 454 -6.19 6.15 -24.11
CA ILE A 454 -6.07 7.50 -23.53
C ILE A 454 -4.99 7.52 -22.43
N ILE A 455 -4.91 6.49 -21.60
CA ILE A 455 -4.06 6.47 -20.39
C ILE A 455 -2.67 5.90 -20.68
N VAL A 456 -2.58 4.81 -21.46
CA VAL A 456 -1.35 4.00 -21.55
C VAL A 456 -0.59 4.29 -22.84
N LYS A 457 -1.29 4.46 -23.97
CA LYS A 457 -0.65 4.72 -25.27
C LYS A 457 0.27 5.96 -25.26
N PRO A 458 -0.09 7.11 -24.66
CA PRO A 458 0.80 8.28 -24.68
C PRO A 458 2.12 8.02 -23.95
N ILE A 459 2.07 7.35 -22.79
CA ILE A 459 3.26 6.98 -22.01
C ILE A 459 4.18 6.07 -22.81
N ILE A 460 3.62 5.04 -23.45
CA ILE A 460 4.41 4.14 -24.29
C ILE A 460 5.00 4.89 -25.49
N ALA A 461 4.21 5.75 -26.15
CA ALA A 461 4.68 6.51 -27.31
C ALA A 461 5.81 7.47 -26.94
N GLU A 462 5.69 8.19 -25.82
CA GLU A 462 6.73 9.06 -25.26
C GLU A 462 8.01 8.28 -24.96
N MET A 463 7.93 7.21 -24.17
CA MET A 463 9.11 6.40 -23.83
C MET A 463 9.76 5.75 -25.05
N LEU A 464 8.97 5.31 -26.05
CA LEU A 464 9.50 4.81 -27.31
C LEU A 464 10.20 5.94 -28.10
N SER A 465 9.67 7.16 -28.08
CA SER A 465 10.31 8.32 -28.72
C SER A 465 11.62 8.72 -28.06
N GLU A 466 11.77 8.46 -26.76
CA GLU A 466 13.02 8.59 -26.01
C GLU A 466 14.01 7.45 -26.26
N GLY A 467 13.66 6.46 -27.08
CA GLY A 467 14.49 5.29 -27.37
C GLY A 467 14.53 4.24 -26.24
N ARG A 468 13.58 4.27 -25.30
CA ARG A 468 13.49 3.25 -24.23
C ARG A 468 13.15 1.89 -24.81
N SER A 469 13.80 0.85 -24.32
CA SER A 469 13.49 -0.54 -24.67
C SER A 469 12.13 -0.97 -24.11
N LEU A 470 11.49 -1.96 -24.75
CA LEU A 470 10.24 -2.55 -24.26
C LEU A 470 10.34 -3.09 -22.82
N ARG A 471 11.53 -3.53 -22.40
CA ARG A 471 11.77 -4.01 -21.03
C ARG A 471 11.73 -2.86 -20.03
N GLU A 472 12.37 -1.73 -20.34
CA GLU A 472 12.33 -0.53 -19.49
C GLU A 472 10.90 0.03 -19.38
N ILE A 473 10.16 0.03 -20.48
CA ILE A 473 8.75 0.45 -20.50
C ILE A 473 7.88 -0.48 -19.64
N ALA A 474 8.06 -1.81 -19.75
CA ALA A 474 7.32 -2.77 -18.94
C ALA A 474 7.61 -2.61 -17.44
N ILE A 475 8.87 -2.37 -17.06
CA ILE A 475 9.28 -2.09 -15.67
C ILE A 475 8.63 -0.79 -15.18
N TYR A 476 8.69 0.28 -15.98
CA TYR A 476 8.09 1.57 -15.64
C TYR A 476 6.57 1.47 -15.41
N LEU A 477 5.89 0.72 -16.28
CA LEU A 477 4.45 0.46 -16.17
C LEU A 477 4.09 -0.60 -15.12
N LYS A 478 5.08 -1.18 -14.42
CA LYS A 478 4.94 -2.26 -13.43
C LYS A 478 4.18 -3.47 -13.97
N GLN A 479 4.50 -3.86 -15.20
CA GLN A 479 3.91 -5.05 -15.83
C GLN A 479 4.68 -6.30 -15.41
N ASP A 480 3.94 -7.39 -15.21
CA ASP A 480 4.47 -8.70 -14.84
C ASP A 480 5.26 -9.38 -15.97
N SER A 481 5.04 -8.95 -17.22
CA SER A 481 5.65 -9.54 -18.40
C SER A 481 5.77 -8.54 -19.56
N ILE A 482 6.82 -8.70 -20.36
CA ILE A 482 6.99 -7.96 -21.63
C ILE A 482 5.88 -8.33 -22.62
N ASP A 483 5.30 -9.53 -22.52
CA ASP A 483 4.22 -9.97 -23.41
C ASP A 483 2.92 -9.20 -23.17
N ARG A 484 2.64 -8.80 -21.92
CA ARG A 484 1.52 -7.90 -21.59
C ARG A 484 1.68 -6.54 -22.30
N LEU A 485 2.90 -6.00 -22.34
CA LEU A 485 3.22 -4.76 -23.05
C LEU A 485 3.02 -4.91 -24.56
N ARG A 486 3.53 -6.01 -25.14
CA ARG A 486 3.38 -6.32 -26.57
C ARG A 486 1.91 -6.43 -26.98
N LYS A 487 1.09 -7.07 -26.15
CA LYS A 487 -0.36 -7.19 -26.37
C LYS A 487 -1.04 -5.81 -26.38
N GLN A 488 -0.67 -4.93 -25.45
CA GLN A 488 -1.18 -3.56 -25.40
C GLN A 488 -0.77 -2.73 -26.63
N ILE A 489 0.49 -2.78 -27.03
CA ILE A 489 0.98 -2.15 -28.27
C ILE A 489 0.17 -2.68 -29.47
N SER A 490 0.00 -4.00 -29.54
CA SER A 490 -0.79 -4.62 -30.62
C SER A 490 -2.21 -4.05 -30.72
N LEU A 491 -2.85 -3.83 -29.57
CA LEU A 491 -4.20 -3.27 -29.46
C LEU A 491 -4.27 -1.77 -29.82
N PHE A 492 -3.30 -0.95 -29.41
CA PHE A 492 -3.31 0.52 -29.58
C PHE A 492 -3.11 1.00 -31.01
N TRP A 493 -2.42 0.19 -31.80
CA TRP A 493 -2.10 0.47 -33.20
C TRP A 493 -2.84 -0.46 -34.17
N GLY A 494 -3.80 -1.25 -33.67
CA GLY A 494 -4.80 -1.94 -34.51
C GLY A 494 -4.29 -3.17 -35.25
N PHE A 495 -3.27 -3.85 -34.72
CA PHE A 495 -2.72 -5.05 -35.31
C PHE A 495 -3.68 -6.25 -35.06
N LYS A 496 -4.27 -6.84 -36.12
CA LYS A 496 -5.20 -7.97 -36.02
C LYS A 496 -4.47 -9.33 -35.91
N GLY A 497 -4.79 -10.12 -34.88
CA GLY A 497 -4.65 -11.59 -34.88
C GLY A 497 -3.35 -12.21 -34.33
N GLY A 498 -3.49 -13.32 -33.59
CA GLY A 498 -2.50 -13.98 -32.72
C GLY A 498 -1.32 -14.72 -33.36
N LEU A 499 -0.93 -14.40 -34.60
CA LEU A 499 0.32 -14.89 -35.23
C LEU A 499 1.36 -13.77 -35.42
N CYS A 500 1.07 -12.57 -34.91
CA CYS A 500 1.76 -11.33 -35.25
C CYS A 500 2.64 -10.75 -34.13
N LEU A 501 3.04 -11.51 -33.10
CA LEU A 501 3.94 -11.00 -32.04
C LEU A 501 5.34 -10.62 -32.57
N TRP A 502 5.79 -11.22 -33.67
CA TRP A 502 7.01 -10.84 -34.41
C TRP A 502 6.73 -10.46 -35.87
N GLY A 503 5.83 -11.20 -36.54
CA GLY A 503 5.43 -10.91 -37.92
C GLY A 503 4.68 -9.59 -38.08
N GLY A 504 3.99 -9.09 -37.05
CA GLY A 504 3.31 -7.78 -37.10
C GLY A 504 4.28 -6.60 -36.99
N ILE A 505 5.33 -6.74 -36.18
CA ILE A 505 6.42 -5.77 -36.08
C ILE A 505 7.28 -5.82 -37.35
N LEU A 506 7.61 -7.02 -37.86
CA LEU A 506 8.32 -7.19 -39.13
C LEU A 506 7.52 -6.70 -40.34
N ASN A 507 6.20 -6.91 -40.38
CA ASN A 507 5.33 -6.38 -41.43
C ASN A 507 5.15 -4.86 -41.31
N PHE A 508 5.12 -4.30 -40.09
CA PHE A 508 5.12 -2.85 -39.87
C PHE A 508 6.43 -2.22 -40.38
N LEU A 509 7.57 -2.87 -40.14
CA LEU A 509 8.90 -2.48 -40.63
C LEU A 509 9.07 -2.69 -42.15
N GLU A 510 8.52 -3.77 -42.73
CA GLU A 510 8.47 -3.99 -44.19
C GLU A 510 7.50 -3.02 -44.88
N TYR A 511 6.39 -2.65 -44.25
CA TYR A 511 5.39 -1.72 -44.78
C TYR A 511 5.91 -0.27 -44.86
N ILE A 512 6.79 0.13 -43.95
CA ILE A 512 7.57 1.39 -44.03
C ILE A 512 8.86 1.24 -44.85
N LYS A 513 8.95 0.21 -45.72
CA LYS A 513 10.01 -0.03 -46.72
C LYS A 513 11.44 -0.23 -46.20
N PHE A 514 11.64 -0.65 -44.95
CA PHE A 514 12.92 -1.21 -44.56
C PHE A 514 13.03 -2.65 -45.06
N LYS A 515 13.95 -2.94 -45.99
CA LYS A 515 14.20 -4.31 -46.47
C LYS A 515 14.69 -5.17 -45.30
N ARG A 516 14.06 -6.34 -45.13
CA ARG A 516 14.39 -7.47 -44.22
C ARG A 516 15.58 -7.22 -43.29
N LEU A 517 15.28 -6.57 -42.17
CA LEU A 517 16.21 -6.40 -41.07
C LEU A 517 16.23 -7.68 -40.22
N THR A 518 17.41 -8.08 -39.79
CA THR A 518 17.61 -9.12 -38.77
C THR A 518 17.08 -8.64 -37.42
N PRO A 519 16.73 -9.55 -36.48
CA PRO A 519 16.26 -9.16 -35.15
C PRO A 519 17.19 -8.18 -34.41
N ILE A 520 18.51 -8.24 -34.66
CA ILE A 520 19.51 -7.34 -34.07
C ILE A 520 19.47 -5.94 -34.70
N GLU A 521 19.21 -5.83 -36.00
CA GLU A 521 19.06 -4.54 -36.69
C GLU A 521 17.77 -3.83 -36.31
N VAL A 522 16.69 -4.59 -36.04
CA VAL A 522 15.43 -4.05 -35.48
C VAL A 522 15.64 -3.43 -34.10
N TYR A 523 16.57 -3.97 -33.30
CA TYR A 523 16.91 -3.44 -31.97
C TYR A 523 17.62 -2.07 -32.02
N ASN A 524 18.13 -1.65 -33.19
CA ASN A 524 18.96 -0.45 -33.35
C ASN A 524 18.30 0.66 -34.18
N ILE A 525 17.01 0.53 -34.56
CA ILE A 525 16.29 1.55 -35.34
C ILE A 525 15.98 2.76 -34.45
N SER A 526 16.39 3.95 -34.89
CA SER A 526 16.10 5.21 -34.20
C SER A 526 14.82 5.86 -34.74
N TYR A 527 14.26 6.83 -34.00
CA TYR A 527 13.06 7.56 -34.43
C TYR A 527 13.24 8.28 -35.78
N GLU A 528 14.42 8.85 -36.03
CA GLU A 528 14.70 9.56 -37.28
C GLU A 528 14.66 8.63 -38.49
N ASP A 529 14.87 7.32 -38.31
CA ASP A 529 14.84 6.32 -39.38
C ASP A 529 13.42 6.03 -39.88
N ILE A 530 12.37 6.23 -39.07
CA ILE A 530 10.98 5.85 -39.40
C ILE A 530 10.00 7.04 -39.49
N LYS A 531 10.48 8.24 -39.17
CA LYS A 531 9.67 9.48 -39.04
C LYS A 531 8.94 9.86 -40.32
N GLU A 532 9.57 9.77 -41.49
CA GLU A 532 8.93 10.15 -42.77
C GLU A 532 7.75 9.24 -43.14
N ASP A 533 7.82 7.96 -42.80
CA ASP A 533 6.76 7.00 -43.15
C ASP A 533 5.59 7.04 -42.18
N LEU A 534 5.86 7.33 -40.90
CA LEU A 534 4.82 7.70 -39.94
C LEU A 534 4.07 8.96 -40.39
N MET A 535 4.79 9.99 -40.89
CA MET A 535 4.17 11.19 -41.46
C MET A 535 3.33 10.89 -42.72
N LYS A 536 3.71 9.91 -43.53
CA LYS A 536 2.91 9.49 -44.71
C LYS A 536 1.62 8.80 -44.28
N LEU A 537 1.65 7.97 -43.23
CA LEU A 537 0.47 7.29 -42.70
C LEU A 537 -0.53 8.26 -42.08
N ASP A 538 -0.03 9.18 -41.26
CA ASP A 538 -0.87 10.24 -40.69
C ASP A 538 -1.47 11.13 -41.80
N TYR A 539 -0.71 11.41 -42.87
CA TYR A 539 -1.24 12.11 -44.03
C TYR A 539 -2.33 11.33 -44.78
N LEU A 540 -2.21 10.01 -44.94
CA LEU A 540 -3.24 9.19 -45.59
C LEU A 540 -4.53 9.12 -44.77
N LYS A 541 -4.39 8.99 -43.45
CA LYS A 541 -5.53 9.08 -42.51
C LYS A 541 -6.17 10.48 -42.59
N PHE A 542 -5.35 11.53 -42.61
CA PHE A 542 -5.80 12.91 -42.81
C PHE A 542 -6.57 13.06 -44.13
N LEU A 543 -6.04 12.54 -45.24
CA LEU A 543 -6.68 12.62 -46.56
C LEU A 543 -8.04 11.90 -46.60
N SER A 544 -8.16 10.76 -45.91
CA SER A 544 -9.43 10.03 -45.78
C SER A 544 -10.47 10.86 -45.03
N GLU A 545 -10.08 11.47 -43.91
CA GLU A 545 -10.97 12.32 -43.12
C GLU A 545 -11.28 13.65 -43.82
N TYR A 546 -10.32 14.22 -44.56
CA TYR A 546 -10.49 15.44 -45.35
C TYR A 546 -11.48 15.22 -46.51
N LYS A 547 -11.48 14.04 -47.15
CA LYS A 547 -12.49 13.70 -48.18
C LYS A 547 -13.91 13.65 -47.62
N LYS A 548 -14.07 13.20 -46.37
CA LYS A 548 -15.38 13.19 -45.68
C LYS A 548 -15.77 14.59 -45.21
N ASN A 549 -14.79 15.39 -44.80
CA ASN A 549 -14.98 16.73 -44.25
C ASN A 549 -14.04 17.74 -44.92
N PRO A 550 -14.35 18.24 -46.14
CA PRO A 550 -13.44 19.12 -46.90
C PRO A 550 -13.15 20.47 -46.23
N ASN A 551 -13.99 20.88 -45.28
CA ASN A 551 -13.87 22.11 -44.49
C ASN A 551 -13.31 21.87 -43.08
N MET A 552 -12.60 20.77 -42.85
CA MET A 552 -12.01 20.42 -41.55
C MET A 552 -11.17 21.58 -40.99
N SER A 553 -11.56 22.08 -39.80
CA SER A 553 -10.85 23.17 -39.12
C SER A 553 -9.56 22.68 -38.45
N LEU A 554 -8.64 23.62 -38.13
CA LEU A 554 -7.43 23.30 -37.37
C LEU A 554 -7.74 22.69 -35.99
N SER A 555 -8.84 23.07 -35.35
CA SER A 555 -9.23 22.48 -34.05
C SER A 555 -9.69 21.03 -34.22
N MET A 556 -10.45 20.74 -35.28
CA MET A 556 -10.86 19.38 -35.62
C MET A 556 -9.64 18.52 -35.99
N PHE A 557 -8.69 19.09 -36.72
CA PHE A 557 -7.41 18.44 -37.01
C PHE A 557 -6.63 18.09 -35.74
N ARG A 558 -6.47 19.04 -34.81
CA ARG A 558 -5.77 18.80 -33.53
C ARG A 558 -6.45 17.74 -32.67
N SER A 559 -7.78 17.62 -32.74
CA SER A 559 -8.51 16.54 -32.07
C SER A 559 -8.20 15.17 -32.68
N LEU A 560 -8.06 15.09 -34.01
CA LEU A 560 -7.82 13.85 -34.74
C LEU A 560 -6.33 13.44 -34.84
N PHE A 561 -5.43 14.42 -34.73
CA PHE A 561 -3.97 14.34 -34.88
C PHE A 561 -3.26 15.23 -33.84
N PRO A 562 -3.39 14.94 -32.53
CA PRO A 562 -2.92 15.81 -31.46
C PRO A 562 -1.40 16.04 -31.46
N ASP A 563 -0.64 15.09 -31.99
CA ASP A 563 0.82 15.11 -32.01
C ASP A 563 1.41 15.79 -33.26
N GLN A 564 0.55 16.26 -34.17
CA GLN A 564 0.97 16.85 -35.45
C GLN A 564 0.96 18.38 -35.38
N SER A 565 2.03 19.00 -35.90
CA SER A 565 2.19 20.45 -35.82
C SER A 565 1.11 21.20 -36.63
N GLN A 566 0.87 22.47 -36.28
CA GLN A 566 0.02 23.34 -37.07
C GLN A 566 0.53 23.51 -38.52
N SER A 567 1.86 23.46 -38.73
CA SER A 567 2.46 23.49 -40.06
C SER A 567 2.09 22.26 -40.88
N ASN A 568 1.99 21.08 -40.25
CA ASN A 568 1.54 19.84 -40.90
C ASN A 568 0.11 19.96 -41.40
N TYR A 569 -0.80 20.54 -40.61
CA TYR A 569 -2.19 20.78 -41.03
C TYR A 569 -2.26 21.56 -42.34
N TYR A 570 -1.60 22.72 -42.41
CA TYR A 570 -1.67 23.57 -43.61
C TYR A 570 -0.98 22.92 -44.81
N TYR A 571 0.19 22.29 -44.60
CA TYR A 571 0.90 21.57 -45.65
C TYR A 571 0.06 20.41 -46.21
N TRP A 572 -0.55 19.60 -45.34
CA TRP A 572 -1.40 18.46 -45.75
C TRP A 572 -2.71 18.90 -46.38
N MET A 573 -3.35 19.96 -45.88
CA MET A 573 -4.55 20.53 -46.49
C MET A 573 -4.27 21.03 -47.92
N GLN A 574 -3.17 21.76 -48.15
CA GLN A 574 -2.78 22.17 -49.50
C GLN A 574 -2.48 20.97 -50.41
N LYS A 575 -1.77 19.96 -49.88
CA LYS A 575 -1.45 18.74 -50.63
C LYS A 575 -2.69 17.92 -50.98
N ALA A 576 -3.68 17.87 -50.08
CA ALA A 576 -4.97 17.20 -50.30
C ALA A 576 -5.81 17.93 -51.37
N LYS A 577 -5.88 19.27 -51.32
CA LYS A 577 -6.57 20.10 -52.33
C LYS A 577 -6.01 19.96 -53.74
N LYS A 578 -4.75 19.57 -53.91
CA LYS A 578 -4.13 19.32 -55.22
C LYS A 578 -4.39 17.91 -55.78
N LYS A 579 -4.91 16.98 -54.96
CA LYS A 579 -5.15 15.58 -55.31
C LYS A 579 -6.62 15.23 -55.54
N ILE A 580 -7.52 16.14 -55.16
CA ILE A 580 -8.94 16.15 -55.48
C ILE A 580 -9.09 17.15 -56.63
#